data_AF-A0A8X6NU27-F1
#
_entry.id   AF-A0A8X6NU27-F1
#
_cell.length_a   1.000
_cell.length_b   1.000
_cell.length_c   1.000
_cell.angle_alpha   90.00
_cell.angle_beta   90.00
_cell.angle_gamma   90.00
#
_symmetry.space_group_name_H-M   'P 1'
#
loop_
_entity.id
_entity.type
_entity.pdbx_description
1 polymer ?
#
loop_
_entity_poly.entity_id
_entity_poly.type
_entity_poly.pdbx_seq_one_letter_code
_entity_poly.pdbx_strand_id
1 'polypeptide(L)' 'CDTGFGHLLAKRLDSKGFHVFACCLLPDGNGASELQKTCSKRLKIVDLDVTKDESIKHAKEIVTNNLGDC' A
#
# COMPACT_ATOMS: atom_id res chain seq x y z
N CYS A 1 1.65 -0.11 7.48
CA CYS A 1 0.17 -0.14 7.39
C CYS A 1 -0.29 -1.57 7.70
N ASP A 2 0.27 -2.19 8.74
CA ASP A 2 0.30 -3.66 8.87
C ASP A 2 -0.59 -4.19 9.99
N THR A 3 -0.98 -3.33 10.93
CA THR A 3 -1.87 -3.69 12.04
C THR A 3 -2.78 -2.52 12.38
N GLY A 4 -3.95 -2.80 12.95
CA GLY A 4 -4.88 -1.79 13.47
C GLY A 4 -5.66 -1.02 12.38
N PHE A 5 -5.75 0.30 12.54
CA PHE A 5 -6.65 1.14 11.75
C PHE A 5 -6.31 1.21 10.26
N GLY A 6 -5.02 1.35 9.92
CA GLY A 6 -4.56 1.42 8.53
C GLY A 6 -4.90 0.16 7.74
N HIS A 7 -4.78 -1.02 8.37
CA HIS A 7 -5.15 -2.32 7.78
C HIS A 7 -6.63 -2.39 7.44
N LEU A 8 -7.49 -2.05 8.41
CA LEU A 8 -8.94 -2.06 8.22
C LEU A 8 -9.38 -1.02 7.18
N LEU A 9 -8.77 0.16 7.19
CA LEU A 9 -9.04 1.21 6.21
C LEU A 9 -8.68 0.75 4.80
N ALA A 10 -7.52 0.13 4.62
CA ALA A 10 -7.06 -0.36 3.33
C ALA A 10 -8.04 -1.41 2.75
N LYS A 11 -8.46 -2.39 3.56
CA LYS A 11 -9.49 -3.37 3.17
C LYS A 11 -10.82 -2.71 2.80
N ARG A 12 -11.26 -1.73 3.59
CA ARG A 12 -12.54 -1.04 3.36
C ARG A 12 -12.53 -0.23 2.07
N LEU A 13 -11.45 0.47 1.78
CA LEU A 13 -11.30 1.25 0.54
C LEU A 13 -11.22 0.34 -0.69
N ASP A 14 -10.49 -0.78 -0.60
CA ASP A 14 -10.43 -1.76 -1.69
C ASP A 14 -11.81 -2.38 -1.96
N SER A 15 -12.55 -2.74 -0.90
CA SER A 15 -13.92 -3.26 -1.02
C SER A 15 -14.91 -2.27 -1.67
N LYS A 16 -14.61 -0.97 -1.56
CA LYS A 16 -15.38 0.11 -2.19
C LYS A 16 -14.95 0.39 -3.63
N GLY A 17 -13.94 -0.31 -4.15
CA GLY A 17 -13.45 -0.18 -5.53
C GLY A 17 -12.39 0.90 -5.73
N PHE A 18 -11.84 1.48 -4.67
CA PHE A 18 -10.74 2.44 -4.78
C PHE A 18 -9.41 1.74 -5.06
N HIS A 19 -8.50 2.47 -5.73
CA HIS A 19 -7.09 2.10 -5.77
C HIS A 19 -6.43 2.47 -4.45
N VAL A 20 -5.82 1.50 -3.78
CA VAL A 20 -5.24 1.68 -2.44
C VAL A 20 -3.76 1.37 -2.50
N PHE A 21 -2.93 2.30 -2.07
CA PHE A 21 -1.50 2.09 -1.90
C PHE A 21 -1.20 1.98 -0.41
N ALA A 22 -0.95 0.77 0.06
CA ALA A 22 -0.64 0.51 1.47
C ALA A 22 0.87 0.52 1.65
N CYS A 23 1.39 1.59 2.26
CA CYS A 23 2.81 1.73 2.55
C CYS A 23 3.18 1.01 3.85
N CYS A 24 4.09 0.04 3.78
CA CYS A 24 4.52 -0.78 4.90
C CYS A 24 6.05 -0.82 4.98
N LEU A 25 6.60 -0.76 6.20
CA LEU A 25 8.05 -0.86 6.40
C LEU A 25 8.56 -2.26 6.02
N LEU A 26 7.72 -3.28 6.24
CA LEU A 26 7.99 -4.67 5.91
C LEU A 26 6.90 -5.17 4.96
N PRO A 27 7.15 -5.21 3.64
CA PRO A 27 6.18 -5.70 2.66
C PRO A 27 5.86 -7.20 2.85
N ASP A 28 6.79 -7.97 3.41
CA ASP A 28 6.61 -9.38 3.76
C ASP A 28 6.05 -9.60 5.18
N GLY A 29 5.65 -8.52 5.87
CA GLY A 29 4.99 -8.62 7.16
C GLY A 29 3.66 -9.37 7.07
N ASN A 30 3.26 -10.01 8.17
CA ASN A 30 1.98 -10.74 8.24
C ASN A 30 0.79 -9.87 7.82
N GLY A 31 0.77 -8.60 8.19
CA GLY A 31 -0.27 -7.64 7.84
C GLY A 31 -0.34 -7.33 6.34
N ALA A 32 0.78 -6.95 5.74
CA ALA A 32 0.89 -6.70 4.30
C ALA A 32 0.56 -7.95 3.46
N SER A 33 1.06 -9.12 3.85
CA SER A 33 0.72 -10.39 3.21
C SER A 33 -0.78 -10.71 3.31
N GLU A 34 -1.41 -10.44 4.45
CA GLU A 34 -2.85 -10.63 4.62
C GLU A 34 -3.65 -9.64 3.76
N LEU A 35 -3.24 -8.37 3.67
CA LEU A 35 -3.84 -7.39 2.77
C LEU A 35 -3.75 -7.84 1.31
N GLN A 36 -2.57 -8.31 0.88
CA GLN A 36 -2.37 -8.77 -0.50
C GLN A 36 -3.20 -10.01 -0.84
N LYS A 37 -3.45 -10.90 0.14
CA LYS A 37 -4.31 -12.07 -0.04
C LYS A 37 -5.81 -11.75 0.00
N THR A 38 -6.21 -10.78 0.83
CA THR A 38 -7.63 -10.45 1.05
C THR A 38 -8.16 -9.46 0.01
N CYS A 39 -7.31 -8.56 -0.48
CA CYS A 39 -7.70 -7.45 -1.33
C CYS A 39 -7.54 -7.74 -2.82
N SER A 40 -8.18 -6.89 -3.61
CA SER A 40 -8.16 -6.91 -5.07
C SER A 40 -6.78 -6.50 -5.61
N LYS A 41 -6.55 -6.72 -6.92
CA LYS A 41 -5.38 -6.19 -7.65
C LYS A 41 -5.24 -4.65 -7.62
N ARG A 42 -6.27 -3.94 -7.15
CA ARG A 42 -6.29 -2.48 -6.96
C ARG A 42 -5.56 -2.04 -5.70
N LEU A 43 -5.36 -2.94 -4.74
CA LEU A 43 -4.52 -2.70 -3.58
C LEU A 43 -3.08 -3.09 -3.90
N LYS A 44 -2.15 -2.15 -3.76
CA LYS A 44 -0.72 -2.39 -3.90
C LYS A 44 -0.02 -2.15 -2.58
N ILE A 45 0.79 -3.12 -2.17
CA ILE A 45 1.73 -2.96 -1.07
C ILE A 45 2.95 -2.23 -1.62
N VAL A 46 3.36 -1.16 -0.95
CA VAL A 46 4.54 -0.38 -1.28
C VAL A 46 5.47 -0.41 -0.08
N ASP A 47 6.73 -0.79 -0.28
CA ASP A 47 7.74 -0.69 0.75
C ASP A 47 8.10 0.77 0.98
N LEU A 48 7.96 1.23 2.22
CA LEU A 48 8.28 2.62 2.57
C LEU A 48 8.91 2.69 3.95
N ASP A 49 10.17 3.10 3.95
CA ASP A 49 10.89 3.57 5.12
C ASP A 49 10.88 5.11 5.12
N VAL A 50 10.02 5.69 5.95
CA VAL A 50 9.88 7.15 6.09
C VAL A 50 11.12 7.84 6.63
N THR A 51 12.10 7.09 7.13
CA THR A 51 13.38 7.64 7.60
C THR A 51 14.43 7.75 6.48
N LYS A 52 14.16 7.17 5.30
CA LYS A 52 15.06 7.16 4.15
C LYS A 52 14.46 7.91 2.97
N ASP A 53 15.07 9.01 2.58
CA ASP A 53 14.64 9.81 1.43
C ASP A 53 14.55 9.01 0.13
N GLU A 54 15.47 8.08 -0.09
CA GLU A 54 15.46 7.22 -1.28
C GLU A 54 14.23 6.28 -1.30
N SER A 55 13.80 5.78 -0.14
CA SER A 55 12.58 4.96 -0.04
C SER A 55 11.33 5.81 -0.29
N ILE A 56 11.32 7.06 0.18
CA ILE A 56 10.25 8.02 -0.08
C ILE A 56 10.14 8.33 -1.58
N LYS A 57 11.27 8.58 -2.26
CA LYS A 57 11.29 8.80 -3.72
C LYS A 57 10.76 7.58 -4.46
N HIS A 58 11.19 6.38 -4.09
CA HIS A 58 10.74 5.15 -4.71
C HIS A 58 9.22 4.94 -4.56
N ALA A 59 8.69 5.13 -3.35
CA ALA A 59 7.25 5.02 -3.11
C ALA A 59 6.46 6.06 -3.92
N LYS A 60 6.98 7.29 -4.05
CA LYS A 60 6.37 8.33 -4.89
C LYS A 60 6.34 7.92 -6.36
N GLU A 61 7.42 7.37 -6.89
CA GLU A 61 7.47 6.88 -8.27
C GLU A 61 6.46 5.76 -8.51
N ILE A 62 6.36 4.80 -7.58
CA ILE A 62 5.36 3.73 -7.66
C ILE A 62 3.95 4.31 -7.71
N VAL A 63 3.61 5.22 -6.80
CA VAL A 63 2.27 5.83 -6.79
C VAL A 63 2.02 6.61 -8.08
N THR A 64 2.99 7.40 -8.54
CA THR A 64 2.87 8.22 -9.77
C THR A 64 2.67 7.35 -11.00
N ASN A 65 3.46 6.29 -11.17
CA ASN A 65 3.34 5.37 -12.32
C ASN A 65 2.05 4.54 -12.33
N ASN A 66 1.35 4.46 -11.18
CA ASN A 66 0.11 3.69 -11.05
C ASN A 66 -1.14 4.56 -10.91
N LEU A 67 -0.96 5.88 -10.81
CA LEU A 67 -2.01 6.85 -11.06
C LEU A 67 -2.08 6.99 -12.57
N GLY A 68 -3.18 6.55 -13.18
CA GLY A 68 -3.37 6.70 -14.63
C GLY A 68 -3.20 8.17 -15.03
N ASP A 69 -2.53 8.41 -16.15
CA ASP A 69 -2.36 9.75 -16.72
C ASP A 69 -3.74 10.41 -16.84
N CYS A 70 -3.86 11.60 -16.25
CA CYS A 70 -5.04 12.44 -16.40
C CYS A 70 -4.98 13.20 -17.73
#